data_AF-A0A2D7A7G1-F1
#
_entry.id   AF-A0A2D7A7G1-F1
#
_cell.length_a   1.000
_cell.length_b   1.000
_cell.length_c   1.000
_cell.angle_alpha   90.00
_cell.angle_beta   90.00
_cell.angle_gamma   90.00
#
_symmetry.space_group_name_H-M   'P 1'
#
loop_
_entity.id
_entity.type
_entity.pdbx_description
1 polymer ?
#
loop_
_entity_poly.entity_id
_entity_poly.type
_entity_poly.pdbx_seq_one_letter_code
_entity_poly.pdbx_strand_id
1 'polypeptide(L)'
;MELVNPLLTEHIFEKFRDRNSNFANIIPSRAINKKKIDIRSVFLYHAGRTGGVALSTAFNAVISSLLEHTQSNSKNFAAGRVEVISPEALKAHHFFIGSHASYGFHNNFHPQPFQLVALVRDPVARVTSSYTKQCMRRGSLPTRDNFVHFLSETDVHNAMTCQLCGLDPGSVIQASHFEIAVANLNQYFTAFCETVHSKFILDYYFTLFNFPNLIQDIPNRTLSAYQLKVPDLSEAILEKNTFDLKLYNWVCDNSRMPFVEEIADEVSPFTVIMYENEKETHSAVKWRLFSTEIVVSLLDNEPELMDDVGALYKRCVIVSDNPKRSG
;
A
#
# COMPACT_ATOMS: atom_id res chain seq x y z
N MET A 1 32.09 9.22 7.19
CA MET A 1 30.75 8.71 7.52
C MET A 1 30.95 7.65 8.57
N GLU A 2 30.61 7.96 9.82
CA GLU A 2 30.47 6.91 10.82
C GLU A 2 29.32 6.00 10.37
N LEU A 3 29.50 4.69 10.49
CA LEU A 3 28.44 3.75 10.18
C LEU A 3 27.33 3.96 11.20
N VAL A 4 26.12 4.24 10.71
CA VAL A 4 24.92 4.34 11.57
C VAL A 4 24.82 3.06 12.40
N ASN A 5 24.68 3.20 13.73
CA ASN A 5 24.50 2.06 14.61
C ASN A 5 23.18 1.33 14.24
N PRO A 6 23.23 0.09 13.72
CA PRO A 6 22.05 -0.61 13.25
C PRO A 6 21.02 -0.85 14.35
N LEU A 7 21.49 -1.19 15.56
CA LEU A 7 20.64 -1.43 16.74
C LEU A 7 19.90 -0.18 17.17
N LEU A 8 20.56 0.99 17.14
CA LEU A 8 19.90 2.26 17.45
C LEU A 8 18.83 2.59 16.40
N THR A 9 19.13 2.38 15.12
CA THR A 9 18.17 2.63 14.03
C THR A 9 16.94 1.76 14.17
N GLU A 10 17.14 0.47 14.42
CA GLU A 10 16.07 -0.49 14.63
C GLU A 10 15.20 -0.09 15.82
N HIS A 11 15.83 0.23 16.97
CA HIS A 11 15.12 0.67 18.16
C HIS A 11 14.28 1.93 17.93
N ILE A 12 14.82 2.93 17.23
CA ILE A 12 14.08 4.17 16.91
C ILE A 12 12.91 3.88 15.98
N PHE A 13 13.10 3.03 14.96
CA PHE A 13 12.03 2.70 14.02
C PHE A 13 10.95 1.83 14.65
N GLU A 14 11.30 0.93 15.56
CA GLU A 14 10.34 0.17 16.37
C GLU A 14 9.52 1.11 17.25
N LYS A 15 10.18 2.01 17.99
CA LYS A 15 9.48 3.01 18.82
C LYS A 15 8.56 3.90 17.98
N PHE A 16 9.00 4.33 16.80
CA PHE A 16 8.17 5.07 15.85
C PHE A 16 6.95 4.22 15.47
N ARG A 17 7.18 2.99 15.00
CA ARG A 17 6.12 2.08 14.57
C ARG A 17 5.07 1.86 15.65
N ASP A 18 5.49 1.58 16.88
CA ASP A 18 4.58 1.28 17.99
C ASP A 18 3.69 2.48 18.32
N ARG A 19 4.30 3.67 18.36
CA ARG A 19 3.58 4.93 18.60
C ARG A 19 2.62 5.32 17.46
N ASN A 20 2.93 4.93 16.22
CA ASN A 20 2.28 5.49 15.03
C ASN A 20 1.58 4.46 14.13
N SER A 21 1.45 3.21 14.57
CA SER A 21 0.92 2.07 13.80
C SER A 21 -0.46 2.29 13.16
N ASN A 22 -1.27 3.22 13.69
CA ASN A 22 -2.60 3.55 13.18
C ASN A 22 -2.63 4.63 12.10
N PHE A 23 -1.49 5.29 11.83
CA PHE A 23 -1.44 6.44 10.93
C PHE A 23 -0.20 6.53 10.05
N ALA A 24 0.84 5.76 10.37
CA ALA A 24 2.03 5.65 9.54
C ALA A 24 2.47 4.19 9.35
N ASN A 25 3.00 3.90 8.16
CA ASN A 25 3.76 2.69 7.88
C ASN A 25 5.25 2.99 8.09
N ILE A 26 5.90 2.21 8.98
CA ILE A 26 7.34 2.31 9.27
C ILE A 26 8.01 0.98 8.89
N ILE A 27 8.74 0.99 7.78
CA ILE A 27 9.34 -0.19 7.16
C ILE A 27 10.89 -0.05 7.19
N PRO A 28 11.58 -0.66 8.17
CA PRO A 28 13.02 -0.84 8.17
C PRO A 28 13.37 -1.90 7.12
N SER A 29 13.83 -1.46 5.95
CA SER A 29 14.26 -2.37 4.92
C SER A 29 15.64 -2.92 5.26
N ARG A 30 15.78 -4.25 5.22
CA ARG A 30 17.03 -4.96 5.46
C ARG A 30 17.48 -5.62 4.17
N ALA A 31 18.76 -5.53 3.84
CA ALA A 31 19.24 -6.07 2.56
C ALA A 31 19.27 -7.61 2.60
N ILE A 32 18.54 -8.34 1.74
CA ILE A 32 18.55 -9.82 1.82
C ILE A 32 19.89 -10.45 1.46
N ASN A 33 20.63 -9.94 0.49
CA ASN A 33 22.00 -10.35 0.18
C ASN A 33 22.45 -9.42 -0.95
N LYS A 34 23.50 -8.62 -0.76
CA LYS A 34 23.96 -7.66 -1.80
C LYS A 34 24.32 -8.33 -3.14
N LYS A 35 24.46 -9.67 -3.18
CA LYS A 35 24.89 -10.44 -4.35
C LYS A 35 23.75 -11.06 -5.17
N LYS A 36 22.49 -11.06 -4.71
CA LYS A 36 21.38 -11.69 -5.43
C LYS A 36 20.08 -10.92 -5.22
N ILE A 37 19.64 -10.19 -6.25
CA ILE A 37 18.34 -9.54 -6.28
C ILE A 37 17.43 -10.38 -7.19
N ASP A 38 16.40 -11.03 -6.62
CA ASP A 38 15.32 -11.65 -7.41
C ASP A 38 14.35 -10.54 -7.82
N ILE A 39 14.59 -9.91 -8.97
CA ILE A 39 13.78 -8.78 -9.50
C ILE A 39 12.54 -9.33 -10.22
N ARG A 40 11.77 -10.21 -9.58
CA ARG A 40 10.42 -10.49 -10.09
C ARG A 40 9.51 -9.34 -9.74
N SER A 41 8.80 -8.87 -10.74
CA SER A 41 7.86 -7.77 -10.61
C SER A 41 6.66 -8.14 -9.77
N VAL A 42 6.05 -7.18 -9.08
CA VAL A 42 4.86 -7.43 -8.25
C VAL A 42 3.63 -6.92 -8.98
N PHE A 43 2.56 -7.72 -9.00
CA PHE A 43 1.26 -7.28 -9.46
C PHE A 43 0.25 -7.39 -8.33
N LEU A 44 -0.20 -6.26 -7.79
CA LEU A 44 -1.22 -6.17 -6.76
C LEU A 44 -2.61 -6.03 -7.40
N TYR A 45 -3.40 -7.09 -7.30
CA TYR A 45 -4.84 -7.02 -7.46
C TYR A 45 -5.44 -6.41 -6.20
N HIS A 46 -6.01 -5.20 -6.31
CA HIS A 46 -6.67 -4.56 -5.20
C HIS A 46 -8.06 -4.04 -5.58
N ALA A 47 -9.09 -4.58 -4.95
CA ALA A 47 -10.41 -4.02 -5.06
C ALA A 47 -10.48 -2.64 -4.38
N GLY A 48 -11.51 -1.87 -4.72
CA GLY A 48 -11.79 -0.60 -4.06
C GLY A 48 -11.78 -0.75 -2.53
N ARG A 49 -10.93 0.06 -1.87
CA ARG A 49 -10.84 0.19 -0.39
C ARG A 49 -10.23 -0.99 0.37
N THR A 50 -9.42 -1.83 -0.27
CA THR A 50 -8.65 -2.90 0.40
C THR A 50 -7.20 -2.51 0.76
N GLY A 51 -6.90 -1.20 0.79
CA GLY A 51 -5.57 -0.69 1.16
C GLY A 51 -4.55 -0.62 0.01
N GLY A 52 -4.91 -1.02 -1.21
CA GLY A 52 -3.98 -1.05 -2.34
C GLY A 52 -3.34 0.29 -2.70
N VAL A 53 -4.00 1.42 -2.46
CA VAL A 53 -3.39 2.75 -2.70
C VAL A 53 -2.20 2.99 -1.78
N ALA A 54 -2.24 2.55 -0.52
CA ALA A 54 -1.11 2.72 0.39
C ALA A 54 0.14 1.98 -0.13
N LEU A 55 -0.04 0.76 -0.64
CA LEU A 55 1.03 -0.03 -1.24
C LEU A 55 1.53 0.61 -2.53
N SER A 56 0.65 0.92 -3.48
CA SER A 56 1.03 1.50 -4.77
C SER A 56 1.78 2.82 -4.61
N THR A 57 1.37 3.68 -3.68
CA THR A 57 2.06 4.95 -3.41
C THR A 57 3.41 4.72 -2.74
N ALA A 58 3.56 3.73 -1.85
CA ALA A 58 4.83 3.38 -1.24
C ALA A 58 5.89 2.97 -2.28
N PHE A 59 5.54 2.02 -3.16
CA PHE A 59 6.42 1.57 -4.23
C PHE A 59 6.77 2.71 -5.19
N ASN A 60 5.78 3.50 -5.60
CA ASN A 60 6.01 4.64 -6.48
C ASN A 60 6.99 5.66 -5.85
N ALA A 61 6.75 6.05 -4.60
CA ALA A 61 7.61 7.02 -3.89
C ALA A 61 9.06 6.54 -3.82
N VAL A 62 9.27 5.27 -3.50
CA VAL A 62 10.62 4.70 -3.40
C VAL A 62 11.32 4.60 -4.74
N ILE A 63 10.64 4.07 -5.76
CA ILE A 63 11.25 3.86 -7.07
C ILE A 63 11.53 5.21 -7.75
N SER A 64 10.60 6.17 -7.67
CA SER A 64 10.86 7.54 -8.15
C SER A 64 12.06 8.16 -7.41
N SER A 65 12.13 8.02 -6.09
CA SER A 65 13.25 8.55 -5.30
C SER A 65 14.60 7.93 -5.69
N LEU A 66 14.64 6.64 -5.98
CA LEU A 66 15.85 5.94 -6.43
C LEU A 66 16.28 6.38 -7.83
N LEU A 67 15.33 6.52 -8.76
CA LEU A 67 15.61 7.00 -10.12
C LEU A 67 16.14 8.43 -10.11
N GLU A 68 15.54 9.32 -9.30
CA GLU A 68 16.03 10.68 -9.09
C GLU A 68 17.44 10.70 -8.48
N HIS A 69 17.67 9.91 -7.42
CA HIS A 69 18.96 9.86 -6.73
C HIS A 69 20.10 9.35 -7.61
N THR A 70 19.81 8.36 -8.46
CA THR A 70 20.79 7.78 -9.40
C THR A 70 20.97 8.62 -10.67
N GLN A 71 20.24 9.73 -10.81
CA GLN A 71 20.17 10.55 -12.03
C GLN A 71 19.82 9.72 -13.28
N SER A 72 19.11 8.61 -13.07
CA SER A 72 18.74 7.68 -14.13
C SER A 72 17.43 8.15 -14.75
N ASN A 73 17.51 8.72 -15.94
CA ASN A 73 16.32 9.03 -16.76
C ASN A 73 15.78 7.79 -17.49
N SER A 74 15.91 6.61 -16.89
CA SER A 74 15.45 5.36 -17.46
C SER A 74 13.92 5.37 -17.54
N LYS A 75 13.39 5.75 -18.70
CA LYS A 75 11.98 5.54 -19.09
C LYS A 75 11.59 4.06 -19.09
N ASN A 76 12.56 3.16 -18.89
CA ASN A 76 12.37 1.73 -18.90
C ASN A 76 11.99 1.17 -17.52
N PHE A 77 11.94 1.99 -16.46
CA PHE A 77 11.49 1.53 -15.14
C PHE A 77 10.24 2.28 -14.70
N ALA A 78 9.27 1.52 -14.18
CA ALA A 78 8.01 2.08 -13.72
C ALA A 78 7.51 1.38 -12.45
N ALA A 79 6.70 2.11 -11.71
CA ALA A 79 5.94 1.59 -10.59
C ALA A 79 4.67 2.40 -10.40
N GLY A 80 3.62 1.79 -9.88
CA GLY A 80 2.43 2.49 -9.45
C GLY A 80 1.16 1.83 -9.95
N ARG A 81 0.13 2.65 -10.18
CA ARG A 81 -1.21 2.17 -10.53
C ARG A 81 -1.41 2.17 -12.04
N VAL A 82 -1.87 1.04 -12.59
CA VAL A 82 -2.19 0.92 -14.02
C VAL A 82 -3.60 0.35 -14.18
N GLU A 83 -4.49 1.12 -14.80
CA GLU A 83 -5.87 0.72 -15.10
C GLU A 83 -6.10 0.55 -16.61
N VAL A 84 -5.28 1.20 -17.42
CA VAL A 84 -5.34 1.16 -18.88
C VAL A 84 -3.93 0.97 -19.40
N ILE A 85 -3.80 0.08 -20.38
CA ILE A 85 -2.51 -0.26 -20.98
C ILE A 85 -2.21 0.73 -22.09
N SER A 86 -1.21 1.58 -21.87
CA SER A 86 -0.65 2.41 -22.92
C SER A 86 0.53 1.71 -23.60
N PRO A 87 0.91 2.10 -24.82
CA PRO A 87 2.12 1.59 -25.47
C PRO A 87 3.40 1.79 -24.65
N GLU A 88 3.46 2.85 -23.84
CA GLU A 88 4.58 3.15 -22.94
C GLU A 88 4.60 2.18 -21.76
N ALA A 89 3.43 1.87 -21.19
CA ALA A 89 3.32 0.90 -20.10
C ALA A 89 3.81 -0.50 -20.54
N LEU A 90 3.62 -0.90 -21.79
CA LEU A 90 4.12 -2.18 -22.31
C LEU A 90 5.64 -2.21 -22.52
N LYS A 91 6.29 -1.05 -22.65
CA LYS A 91 7.74 -0.95 -22.90
C LYS A 91 8.55 -0.85 -21.62
N ALA A 92 7.94 -0.41 -20.52
CA ALA A 92 8.62 -0.29 -19.23
C ALA A 92 8.69 -1.64 -18.51
N HIS A 93 9.82 -1.89 -17.84
CA HIS A 93 9.93 -2.88 -16.80
C HIS A 93 9.29 -2.34 -15.51
N HIS A 94 8.19 -2.95 -15.09
CA HIS A 94 7.50 -2.53 -13.88
C HIS A 94 8.03 -3.29 -12.68
N PHE A 95 8.54 -2.62 -11.66
CA PHE A 95 8.84 -3.30 -10.39
C PHE A 95 7.55 -3.63 -9.63
N PHE A 96 6.54 -2.77 -9.76
CA PHE A 96 5.27 -2.92 -9.07
C PHE A 96 4.14 -2.32 -9.90
N ILE A 97 3.05 -3.08 -10.06
CA ILE A 97 1.78 -2.59 -10.60
C ILE A 97 0.68 -2.85 -9.58
N GLY A 98 -0.08 -1.82 -9.23
CA GLY A 98 -1.38 -1.95 -8.57
C GLY A 98 -2.51 -1.73 -9.58
N SER A 99 -3.57 -2.52 -9.50
CA SER A 99 -4.70 -2.37 -10.41
C SER A 99 -6.04 -2.72 -9.76
N HIS A 100 -7.10 -2.02 -10.16
CA HIS A 100 -8.49 -2.45 -9.92
C HIS A 100 -9.02 -3.34 -11.05
N ALA A 101 -8.24 -3.56 -12.11
CA ALA A 101 -8.63 -4.45 -13.20
C ALA A 101 -8.81 -5.90 -12.73
N SER A 102 -9.63 -6.61 -13.48
CA SER A 102 -10.00 -8.00 -13.26
C SER A 102 -8.81 -8.96 -13.45
N TYR A 103 -8.86 -10.13 -12.78
CA TYR A 103 -7.86 -11.17 -12.90
C TYR A 103 -7.59 -11.52 -14.37
N GLY A 104 -6.32 -11.73 -14.70
CA GLY A 104 -5.83 -11.91 -16.06
C GLY A 104 -5.29 -10.64 -16.71
N PHE A 105 -5.59 -9.44 -16.18
CA PHE A 105 -5.04 -8.19 -16.72
C PHE A 105 -3.49 -8.13 -16.74
N HIS A 106 -2.83 -8.78 -15.78
CA HIS A 106 -1.36 -8.89 -15.73
C HIS A 106 -0.76 -9.62 -16.95
N ASN A 107 -1.52 -10.50 -17.61
CA ASN A 107 -1.05 -11.23 -18.79
C ASN A 107 -0.78 -10.29 -19.97
N ASN A 108 -1.32 -9.07 -19.97
CA ASN A 108 -1.06 -8.13 -21.04
C ASN A 108 0.35 -7.54 -21.02
N PHE A 109 1.13 -7.73 -19.95
CA PHE A 109 2.46 -7.14 -19.74
C PHE A 109 3.61 -8.10 -20.11
N HIS A 110 3.46 -8.88 -21.18
CA HIS A 110 4.50 -9.80 -21.64
C HIS A 110 5.78 -9.06 -22.09
N PRO A 111 6.99 -9.60 -21.81
CA PRO A 111 7.27 -10.93 -21.26
C PRO A 111 7.46 -10.97 -19.73
N GLN A 112 7.04 -9.96 -18.99
CA GLN A 112 7.37 -9.81 -17.57
C GLN A 112 6.61 -10.81 -16.67
N PRO A 113 7.29 -11.71 -15.94
CA PRO A 113 6.63 -12.53 -14.93
C PRO A 113 6.29 -11.68 -13.70
N PHE A 114 5.11 -11.92 -13.11
CA PHE A 114 4.68 -11.25 -11.89
C PHE A 114 4.53 -12.20 -10.72
N GLN A 115 4.91 -11.73 -9.54
CA GLN A 115 4.41 -12.23 -8.27
C GLN A 115 3.06 -11.57 -8.00
N LEU A 116 1.98 -12.35 -8.09
CA LEU A 116 0.64 -11.83 -7.87
C LEU A 116 0.35 -11.70 -6.37
N VAL A 117 -0.22 -10.58 -5.99
CA VAL A 117 -0.60 -10.24 -4.61
C VAL A 117 -2.06 -9.80 -4.58
N ALA A 118 -2.81 -10.19 -3.56
CA ALA A 118 -4.15 -9.69 -3.29
C ALA A 118 -4.30 -9.22 -1.84
N LEU A 119 -5.13 -8.20 -1.64
CA LEU A 119 -5.60 -7.78 -0.32
C LEU A 119 -7.11 -7.87 -0.25
N VAL A 120 -7.63 -8.53 0.78
CA VAL A 120 -9.06 -8.54 1.11
C VAL A 120 -9.34 -7.70 2.34
N ARG A 121 -10.59 -7.24 2.48
CA ARG A 121 -11.04 -6.49 3.63
C ARG A 121 -12.45 -6.91 3.99
N ASP A 122 -12.76 -6.87 5.29
CA ASP A 122 -14.12 -7.06 5.78
C ASP A 122 -15.13 -6.27 4.90
N PRO A 123 -16.18 -6.92 4.36
CA PRO A 123 -17.09 -6.27 3.41
C PRO A 123 -17.80 -5.04 3.99
N VAL A 124 -18.18 -5.07 5.26
CA VAL A 124 -18.83 -3.93 5.93
C VAL A 124 -17.87 -2.74 5.96
N ALA A 125 -16.66 -2.95 6.47
CA ALA A 125 -15.63 -1.91 6.53
C ALA A 125 -15.26 -1.39 5.13
N ARG A 126 -15.18 -2.26 4.13
CA ARG A 126 -14.86 -1.89 2.73
C ARG A 126 -15.94 -0.99 2.13
N VAL A 127 -17.21 -1.39 2.23
CA VAL A 127 -18.36 -0.66 1.66
C VAL A 127 -18.54 0.70 2.35
N THR A 128 -18.51 0.74 3.69
CA THR A 128 -18.58 2.01 4.44
C THR A 128 -17.39 2.92 4.13
N SER A 129 -16.18 2.37 4.00
CA SER A 129 -15.00 3.13 3.59
C SER A 129 -15.13 3.69 2.17
N SER A 130 -15.82 2.99 1.27
CA SER A 130 -16.05 3.46 -0.10
C SER A 130 -16.96 4.68 -0.12
N TYR A 131 -18.12 4.57 0.52
CA TYR A 131 -19.09 5.67 0.63
C TYR A 131 -18.50 6.92 1.30
N THR A 132 -17.92 6.75 2.49
CA THR A 132 -17.35 7.87 3.25
C THR A 132 -16.22 8.55 2.50
N LYS A 133 -15.45 7.80 1.70
CA LYS A 133 -14.44 8.40 0.83
C LYS A 133 -15.07 9.22 -0.31
N GLN A 134 -16.14 8.74 -0.93
CA GLN A 134 -16.84 9.51 -1.97
C GLN A 134 -17.41 10.82 -1.40
N CYS A 135 -18.04 10.76 -0.23
CA CYS A 135 -18.51 11.93 0.53
C CYS A 135 -17.37 12.93 0.77
N MET A 136 -16.23 12.45 1.32
CA MET A 136 -15.07 13.30 1.58
C MET A 136 -14.54 13.98 0.32
N ARG A 137 -14.43 13.23 -0.80
CA ARG A 137 -13.96 13.79 -2.08
C ARG A 137 -14.94 14.79 -2.69
N ARG A 138 -16.22 14.69 -2.36
CA ARG A 138 -17.27 15.64 -2.75
C ARG A 138 -17.42 16.80 -1.76
N GLY A 139 -16.70 16.81 -0.64
CA GLY A 139 -16.87 17.80 0.43
C GLY A 139 -18.24 17.74 1.12
N SER A 140 -18.91 16.57 1.09
CA SER A 140 -20.24 16.39 1.70
C SER A 140 -20.17 15.47 2.91
N LEU A 141 -20.88 15.82 3.98
CA LEU A 141 -20.96 14.96 5.16
C LEU A 141 -21.74 13.68 4.83
N PRO A 142 -21.27 12.51 5.28
CA PRO A 142 -21.99 11.26 5.09
C PRO A 142 -23.29 11.27 5.90
N THR A 143 -24.38 10.76 5.33
CA THR A 143 -25.64 10.57 6.05
C THR A 143 -26.11 9.14 5.90
N ARG A 144 -26.90 8.67 6.87
CA ARG A 144 -27.47 7.33 6.84
C ARG A 144 -28.36 7.11 5.60
N ASP A 145 -29.22 8.07 5.27
CA ASP A 145 -30.14 7.95 4.13
C ASP A 145 -29.40 7.87 2.80
N ASN A 146 -28.38 8.72 2.61
CA ASN A 146 -27.53 8.65 1.42
C ASN A 146 -26.71 7.36 1.37
N PHE A 147 -26.32 6.80 2.51
CA PHE A 147 -25.67 5.49 2.56
C PHE A 147 -26.63 4.36 2.14
N VAL A 148 -27.90 4.40 2.55
CA VAL A 148 -28.92 3.45 2.07
C VAL A 148 -29.10 3.53 0.55
N HIS A 149 -29.11 4.74 -0.02
CA HIS A 149 -29.12 4.93 -1.47
C HIS A 149 -27.86 4.35 -2.13
N PHE A 150 -26.68 4.61 -1.57
CA PHE A 150 -25.42 4.06 -2.04
C PHE A 150 -25.40 2.51 -2.05
N LEU A 151 -26.03 1.84 -1.07
CA LEU A 151 -26.13 0.37 -1.06
C LEU A 151 -26.96 -0.21 -2.20
N SER A 152 -27.73 0.61 -2.92
CA SER A 152 -28.44 0.17 -4.13
C SER A 152 -27.56 0.16 -5.39
N GLU A 153 -26.39 0.81 -5.36
CA GLU A 153 -25.41 0.79 -6.45
C GLU A 153 -24.76 -0.60 -6.55
N THR A 154 -24.63 -1.14 -7.76
CA THR A 154 -24.19 -2.55 -7.95
C THR A 154 -22.67 -2.71 -7.96
N ASP A 155 -21.92 -1.71 -8.40
CA ASP A 155 -20.45 -1.72 -8.51
C ASP A 155 -19.73 -1.88 -7.16
N VAL A 156 -20.43 -1.61 -6.07
CA VAL A 156 -19.91 -1.80 -4.71
C VAL A 156 -20.20 -3.19 -4.15
N HIS A 157 -20.96 -4.05 -4.82
CA HIS A 157 -21.31 -5.40 -4.35
C HIS A 157 -20.31 -6.44 -4.85
N ASN A 158 -19.84 -7.30 -3.95
CA ASN A 158 -18.94 -8.42 -4.23
C ASN A 158 -17.69 -8.05 -5.07
N ALA A 159 -17.17 -6.83 -4.90
CA ALA A 159 -16.12 -6.29 -5.74
C ALA A 159 -14.80 -7.07 -5.65
N MET A 160 -14.47 -7.66 -4.49
CA MET A 160 -13.26 -8.46 -4.33
C MET A 160 -13.37 -9.77 -5.11
N THR A 161 -14.53 -10.43 -5.00
CA THR A 161 -14.80 -11.70 -5.70
C THR A 161 -14.85 -11.48 -7.22
N CYS A 162 -15.54 -10.45 -7.70
CA CYS A 162 -15.54 -10.07 -9.13
C CYS A 162 -14.12 -9.95 -9.66
N GLN A 163 -13.31 -9.11 -9.01
CA GLN A 163 -11.95 -8.87 -9.47
C GLN A 163 -11.14 -10.16 -9.56
N LEU A 164 -11.17 -10.99 -8.51
CA LEU A 164 -10.33 -12.19 -8.43
C LEU A 164 -10.83 -13.35 -9.30
N CYS A 165 -12.10 -13.38 -9.68
CA CYS A 165 -12.62 -14.34 -10.65
C CYS A 165 -12.50 -13.88 -12.11
N GLY A 166 -12.05 -12.64 -12.36
CA GLY A 166 -11.87 -12.11 -13.71
C GLY A 166 -13.08 -11.34 -14.26
N LEU A 167 -14.01 -10.92 -13.40
CA LEU A 167 -15.16 -10.10 -13.76
C LEU A 167 -15.00 -8.65 -13.32
N ASP A 168 -15.60 -7.74 -14.07
CA ASP A 168 -15.61 -6.32 -13.72
C ASP A 168 -16.50 -6.05 -12.48
N PRO A 169 -16.16 -5.04 -11.66
CA PRO A 169 -16.99 -4.64 -10.53
C PRO A 169 -18.45 -4.38 -10.92
N GLY A 170 -19.40 -4.88 -10.12
CA GLY A 170 -20.84 -4.75 -10.37
C GLY A 170 -21.44 -5.85 -11.24
N SER A 171 -20.62 -6.78 -11.75
CA SER A 171 -21.11 -7.99 -12.42
C SER A 171 -21.91 -8.89 -11.49
N VAL A 172 -22.87 -9.63 -12.04
CA VAL A 172 -23.65 -10.62 -11.29
C VAL A 172 -22.77 -11.82 -10.94
N ILE A 173 -22.67 -12.15 -9.65
CA ILE A 173 -21.88 -13.28 -9.15
C ILE A 173 -22.74 -14.52 -8.93
N GLN A 174 -22.19 -15.68 -9.27
CA GLN A 174 -22.72 -17.01 -9.00
C GLN A 174 -21.75 -17.81 -8.12
N ALA A 175 -22.19 -18.93 -7.57
CA ALA A 175 -21.34 -19.79 -6.73
C ALA A 175 -20.06 -20.25 -7.44
N SER A 176 -20.13 -20.54 -8.74
CA SER A 176 -18.96 -20.92 -9.56
C SER A 176 -17.88 -19.84 -9.60
N HIS A 177 -18.25 -18.55 -9.56
CA HIS A 177 -17.29 -17.45 -9.59
C HIS A 177 -16.49 -17.36 -8.28
N PHE A 178 -17.10 -17.67 -7.13
CA PHE A 178 -16.38 -17.78 -5.86
C PHE A 178 -15.31 -18.89 -5.92
N GLU A 179 -15.68 -20.06 -6.46
CA GLU A 179 -14.73 -21.17 -6.62
C GLU A 179 -13.57 -20.79 -7.53
N ILE A 180 -13.83 -20.06 -8.63
CA ILE A 180 -12.78 -19.54 -9.52
C ILE A 180 -11.85 -18.56 -8.77
N ALA A 181 -12.39 -17.63 -7.99
CA ALA A 181 -11.58 -16.69 -7.21
C ALA A 181 -10.64 -17.42 -6.24
N VAL A 182 -11.16 -18.42 -5.51
CA VAL A 182 -10.38 -19.24 -4.58
C VAL A 182 -9.32 -20.08 -5.32
N ALA A 183 -9.68 -20.68 -6.45
CA ALA A 183 -8.74 -21.44 -7.28
C ALA A 183 -7.60 -20.54 -7.78
N ASN A 184 -7.91 -19.33 -8.24
CA ASN A 184 -6.92 -18.37 -8.70
C ASN A 184 -5.95 -17.98 -7.58
N LEU A 185 -6.46 -17.64 -6.39
CA LEU A 185 -5.64 -17.31 -5.23
C LEU A 185 -4.70 -18.47 -4.85
N ASN A 186 -5.21 -19.69 -4.78
CA ASN A 186 -4.40 -20.85 -4.40
C ASN A 186 -3.29 -21.15 -5.41
N GLN A 187 -3.62 -21.15 -6.69
CA GLN A 187 -2.76 -21.65 -7.75
C GLN A 187 -1.73 -20.62 -8.21
N TYR A 188 -2.10 -19.33 -8.32
CA TYR A 188 -1.29 -18.34 -9.02
C TYR A 188 -0.75 -17.22 -8.13
N PHE A 189 -1.33 -16.99 -6.94
CA PHE A 189 -0.90 -15.88 -6.09
C PHE A 189 0.30 -16.24 -5.21
N THR A 190 1.30 -15.36 -5.22
CA THR A 190 2.44 -15.45 -4.30
C THR A 190 2.00 -15.10 -2.89
N ALA A 191 1.12 -14.10 -2.74
CA ALA A 191 0.61 -13.68 -1.45
C ALA A 191 -0.86 -13.24 -1.52
N PHE A 192 -1.61 -13.51 -0.45
CA PHE A 192 -2.94 -12.95 -0.25
C PHE A 192 -3.29 -12.93 1.23
N CYS A 193 -3.83 -11.81 1.69
CA CYS A 193 -4.13 -11.62 3.11
C CYS A 193 -5.15 -10.50 3.35
N GLU A 194 -5.51 -10.31 4.60
CA GLU A 194 -6.31 -9.16 5.03
C GLU A 194 -5.54 -7.84 4.91
N THR A 195 -6.25 -6.74 4.68
CA THR A 195 -5.68 -5.39 4.58
C THR A 195 -4.88 -4.99 5.83
N VAL A 196 -5.22 -5.49 7.02
CA VAL A 196 -4.47 -5.21 8.27
C VAL A 196 -3.03 -5.72 8.22
N HIS A 197 -2.75 -6.71 7.36
CA HIS A 197 -1.42 -7.28 7.15
C HIS A 197 -0.65 -6.64 5.99
N SER A 198 -1.22 -5.61 5.34
CA SER A 198 -0.60 -4.94 4.19
C SER A 198 0.80 -4.37 4.47
N LYS A 199 1.10 -3.98 5.72
CA LYS A 199 2.45 -3.55 6.14
C LYS A 199 3.51 -4.66 6.02
N PHE A 200 3.14 -5.92 6.23
CA PHE A 200 4.05 -7.06 6.11
C PHE A 200 4.35 -7.37 4.65
N ILE A 201 3.41 -7.10 3.74
CA ILE A 201 3.67 -7.15 2.29
C ILE A 201 4.72 -6.10 1.90
N LEU A 202 4.59 -4.87 2.42
CA LEU A 202 5.61 -3.84 2.20
C LEU A 202 6.96 -4.27 2.75
N ASP A 203 7.00 -4.74 4.00
CA ASP A 203 8.22 -5.20 4.67
C ASP A 203 8.94 -6.30 3.88
N TYR A 204 8.20 -7.33 3.45
CA TYR A 204 8.73 -8.41 2.63
C TYR A 204 9.36 -7.90 1.33
N TYR A 205 8.62 -7.12 0.54
CA TYR A 205 9.09 -6.69 -0.77
C TYR A 205 10.18 -5.62 -0.72
N PHE A 206 10.14 -4.74 0.29
CA PHE A 206 11.17 -3.73 0.46
C PHE A 206 12.50 -4.37 0.81
N THR A 207 12.45 -5.37 1.70
CA THR A 207 13.60 -6.20 2.04
C THR A 207 14.07 -7.00 0.81
N LEU A 208 13.14 -7.68 0.09
CA LEU A 208 13.44 -8.49 -1.11
C LEU A 208 14.13 -7.69 -2.21
N PHE A 209 13.67 -6.46 -2.44
CA PHE A 209 14.23 -5.58 -3.47
C PHE A 209 15.37 -4.70 -2.97
N ASN A 210 15.79 -4.86 -1.70
CA ASN A 210 16.81 -4.03 -1.08
C ASN A 210 16.52 -2.53 -1.25
N PHE A 211 15.26 -2.15 -1.03
CA PHE A 211 14.81 -0.78 -1.13
C PHE A 211 15.23 0.04 0.09
N PRO A 212 15.22 1.39 -0.02
CA PRO A 212 15.29 2.27 1.13
C PRO A 212 14.27 1.93 2.22
N ASN A 213 14.56 2.33 3.45
CA ASN A 213 13.57 2.35 4.52
C ASN A 213 12.39 3.26 4.13
N LEU A 214 11.21 3.02 4.71
CA LEU A 214 10.03 3.84 4.47
C LEU A 214 9.43 4.36 5.77
N ILE A 215 9.16 5.66 5.80
CA ILE A 215 8.25 6.31 6.74
C ILE A 215 7.14 6.94 5.91
N GLN A 216 5.92 6.42 6.01
CA GLN A 216 4.80 6.82 5.16
C GLN A 216 3.57 7.15 6.01
N ASP A 217 2.97 8.32 5.84
CA ASP A 217 1.56 8.53 6.23
C ASP A 217 0.66 7.54 5.49
N ILE A 218 -0.30 6.92 6.17
CA ILE A 218 -1.32 6.09 5.51
C ILE A 218 -2.19 6.99 4.62
N PRO A 219 -2.03 6.93 3.28
CA PRO A 219 -2.70 7.88 2.40
C PRO A 219 -4.19 7.57 2.32
N ASN A 220 -4.97 8.57 1.95
CA ASN A 220 -6.42 8.47 1.76
C ASN A 220 -7.22 8.07 3.02
N ARG A 221 -6.66 8.23 4.23
CA ARG A 221 -7.41 8.02 5.47
C ARG A 221 -8.63 8.94 5.51
N THR A 222 -9.81 8.38 5.79
CA THR A 222 -11.04 9.15 5.95
C THR A 222 -10.92 10.04 7.20
N LEU A 223 -11.04 11.35 7.02
CA LEU A 223 -11.01 12.32 8.11
C LEU A 223 -12.19 12.07 9.06
N SER A 224 -12.00 12.37 10.35
CA SER A 224 -12.98 12.07 11.40
C SER A 224 -14.37 12.65 11.12
N ALA A 225 -14.46 13.84 10.54
CA ALA A 225 -15.72 14.49 10.17
C ALA A 225 -16.54 13.71 9.11
N TYR A 226 -15.88 12.85 8.33
CA TYR A 226 -16.51 12.04 7.29
C TYR A 226 -16.66 10.57 7.69
N GLN A 227 -16.39 10.21 8.95
CA GLN A 227 -16.61 8.84 9.40
C GLN A 227 -18.09 8.62 9.69
N LEU A 228 -18.66 7.56 9.12
CA LEU A 228 -20.04 7.13 9.35
C LEU A 228 -20.03 5.76 10.03
N LYS A 229 -20.78 5.63 11.12
CA LYS A 229 -21.06 4.35 11.77
C LYS A 229 -22.48 3.92 11.43
N VAL A 230 -22.64 2.72 10.88
CA VAL A 230 -23.92 2.14 10.44
C VAL A 230 -24.06 0.68 10.90
N PRO A 231 -23.90 0.40 12.21
CA PRO A 231 -23.97 -0.97 12.71
C PRO A 231 -25.31 -1.65 12.37
N ASP A 232 -26.39 -0.87 12.33
CA ASP A 232 -27.75 -1.30 12.00
C ASP A 232 -27.95 -1.72 10.54
N LEU A 233 -27.00 -1.44 9.65
CA LEU A 233 -27.05 -1.82 8.23
C LEU A 233 -26.09 -2.96 7.87
N SER A 234 -25.38 -3.52 8.86
CA SER A 234 -24.34 -4.55 8.61
C SER A 234 -24.92 -5.77 7.90
N GLU A 235 -26.08 -6.27 8.33
CA GLU A 235 -26.72 -7.44 7.70
C GLU A 235 -27.10 -7.17 6.23
N ALA A 236 -27.69 -6.01 5.94
CA ALA A 236 -28.05 -5.62 4.58
C ALA A 236 -26.82 -5.47 3.66
N ILE A 237 -25.69 -5.01 4.20
CA ILE A 237 -24.42 -4.97 3.47
C ILE A 237 -23.94 -6.38 3.16
N LEU A 238 -23.93 -7.27 4.17
CA LEU A 238 -23.45 -8.64 4.04
C LEU A 238 -24.31 -9.47 3.09
N GLU A 239 -25.63 -9.29 3.10
CA GLU A 239 -26.54 -9.93 2.15
C GLU A 239 -26.14 -9.61 0.69
N LYS A 240 -25.94 -8.33 0.39
CA LYS A 240 -25.50 -7.87 -0.94
C LYS A 240 -24.05 -8.26 -1.27
N ASN A 241 -23.23 -8.55 -0.26
CA ASN A 241 -21.82 -8.90 -0.38
C ASN A 241 -21.54 -10.35 0.06
N THR A 242 -22.49 -11.26 -0.14
CA THR A 242 -22.41 -12.64 0.37
C THR A 242 -21.15 -13.38 -0.11
N PHE A 243 -20.72 -13.17 -1.35
CA PHE A 243 -19.53 -13.84 -1.87
C PHE A 243 -18.24 -13.17 -1.41
N ASP A 244 -18.22 -11.85 -1.27
CA ASP A 244 -17.09 -11.14 -0.64
C ASP A 244 -16.91 -11.56 0.84
N LEU A 245 -17.99 -11.82 1.57
CA LEU A 245 -17.92 -12.36 2.93
C LEU A 245 -17.32 -13.77 2.94
N LYS A 246 -17.79 -14.66 2.06
CA LYS A 246 -17.23 -16.01 1.93
C LYS A 246 -15.73 -15.97 1.58
N LEU A 247 -15.36 -15.13 0.63
CA LEU A 247 -13.97 -14.95 0.22
C LEU A 247 -13.12 -14.38 1.36
N TYR A 248 -13.61 -13.36 2.07
CA TYR A 248 -12.93 -12.78 3.21
C TYR A 248 -12.65 -13.83 4.28
N ASN A 249 -13.66 -14.57 4.72
CA ASN A 249 -13.50 -15.64 5.72
C ASN A 249 -12.51 -16.71 5.24
N TRP A 250 -12.63 -17.14 3.98
CA TRP A 250 -11.69 -18.11 3.41
C TRP A 250 -10.24 -17.60 3.43
N VAL A 251 -10.01 -16.33 3.08
CA VAL A 251 -8.66 -15.73 3.12
C VAL A 251 -8.15 -15.58 4.55
N CYS A 252 -8.99 -15.25 5.53
CA CYS A 252 -8.58 -15.23 6.94
C CYS A 252 -8.06 -16.61 7.39
N ASP A 253 -8.77 -17.67 7.01
CA ASP A 253 -8.43 -19.04 7.38
C ASP A 253 -7.23 -19.62 6.59
N ASN A 254 -6.96 -19.09 5.39
CA ASN A 254 -5.98 -19.66 4.45
C ASN A 254 -4.93 -18.64 3.99
N SER A 255 -4.71 -17.57 4.76
CA SER A 255 -3.84 -16.47 4.34
C SER A 255 -2.45 -16.97 3.93
N ARG A 256 -1.92 -16.39 2.86
CA ARG A 256 -0.55 -16.65 2.38
C ARG A 256 0.25 -15.38 2.49
N MET A 257 0.99 -15.27 3.60
CA MET A 257 1.92 -14.18 3.82
C MET A 257 3.31 -14.57 3.30
N PRO A 258 3.95 -13.74 2.49
CA PRO A 258 5.33 -13.98 2.11
C PRO A 258 6.22 -13.67 3.32
N PHE A 259 7.27 -14.44 3.50
CA PHE A 259 8.23 -14.24 4.59
C PHE A 259 9.66 -14.35 4.05
N VAL A 260 10.55 -13.60 4.67
CA VAL A 260 11.97 -13.61 4.35
C VAL A 260 12.67 -14.57 5.32
N GLU A 261 13.31 -15.61 4.80
CA GLU A 261 14.05 -16.58 5.62
C GLU A 261 15.34 -15.98 6.21
N GLU A 262 16.10 -15.28 5.38
CA GLU A 262 17.38 -14.68 5.75
C GLU A 262 17.30 -13.16 5.65
N ILE A 263 17.40 -12.50 6.79
CA ILE A 263 17.37 -11.05 6.90
C ILE A 263 18.76 -10.60 7.33
N ALA A 264 19.39 -9.67 6.61
CA ALA A 264 20.66 -9.11 7.09
C ALA A 264 20.46 -8.23 8.33
N ASP A 265 21.54 -8.13 9.12
CA ASP A 265 21.60 -7.24 10.29
C ASP A 265 21.67 -5.74 9.88
N GLU A 266 22.05 -5.46 8.64
CA GLU A 266 22.16 -4.10 8.11
C GLU A 266 20.82 -3.57 7.62
N VAL A 267 20.41 -2.42 8.16
CA VAL A 267 19.33 -1.58 7.61
C VAL A 267 19.84 -0.74 6.44
N SER A 268 18.94 -0.40 5.52
CA SER A 268 19.28 0.50 4.41
C SER A 268 19.88 1.82 4.94
N PRO A 269 20.93 2.38 4.29
CA PRO A 269 21.50 3.68 4.65
C PRO A 269 20.64 4.86 4.21
N PHE A 270 19.57 4.59 3.44
CA PHE A 270 18.62 5.59 2.97
C PHE A 270 17.21 5.34 3.50
N THR A 271 16.49 6.42 3.75
CA THR A 271 15.09 6.43 4.17
C THR A 271 14.29 7.34 3.24
N VAL A 272 13.22 6.81 2.66
CA VAL A 272 12.18 7.61 2.00
C VAL A 272 11.16 8.01 3.04
N ILE A 273 10.90 9.32 3.15
CA ILE A 273 9.81 9.84 3.97
C ILE A 273 8.74 10.36 3.04
N MET A 274 7.50 9.91 3.24
CA MET A 274 6.33 10.30 2.47
C MET A 274 5.21 10.76 3.39
N TYR A 275 4.60 11.90 3.07
CA TYR A 275 3.41 12.38 3.78
C TYR A 275 2.34 12.90 2.84
N GLU A 276 1.08 12.84 3.27
CA GLU A 276 -0.07 13.35 2.51
C GLU A 276 -0.36 14.80 2.93
N ASN A 277 -0.14 15.76 2.03
CA ASN A 277 -0.27 17.20 2.32
C ASN A 277 -1.68 17.75 2.05
N GLU A 278 -2.49 17.05 1.26
CA GLU A 278 -3.91 17.34 1.04
C GLU A 278 -4.68 16.03 1.18
N LYS A 279 -5.65 15.99 2.09
CA LYS A 279 -6.36 14.77 2.50
C LYS A 279 -7.83 14.78 2.05
N GLU A 280 -8.44 15.96 1.93
CA GLU A 280 -9.89 16.12 1.81
C GLU A 280 -10.36 16.05 0.35
N THR A 281 -9.88 16.97 -0.48
CA THR A 281 -10.38 17.13 -1.86
C THR A 281 -9.75 16.14 -2.83
N HIS A 282 -8.44 15.94 -2.73
CA HIS A 282 -7.68 14.94 -3.48
C HIS A 282 -6.58 14.34 -2.60
N SER A 283 -5.82 13.37 -3.12
CA SER A 283 -4.67 12.80 -2.41
C SER A 283 -3.43 13.42 -3.03
N ALA A 284 -2.87 14.44 -2.38
CA ALA A 284 -1.57 14.96 -2.75
C ALA A 284 -0.56 14.44 -1.73
N VAL A 285 0.51 13.82 -2.24
CA VAL A 285 1.58 13.27 -1.43
C VAL A 285 2.89 13.92 -1.84
N LYS A 286 3.78 14.11 -0.85
CA LYS A 286 5.17 14.50 -1.08
C LYS A 286 6.07 13.42 -0.52
N TRP A 287 7.17 13.15 -1.21
CA TRP A 287 8.20 12.23 -0.75
C TRP A 287 9.58 12.73 -1.13
N ARG A 288 10.60 12.28 -0.38
CA ARG A 288 12.01 12.56 -0.66
C ARG A 288 12.88 11.47 0.01
N LEU A 289 14.03 11.19 -0.62
CA LEU A 289 15.07 10.33 -0.06
C LEU A 289 15.98 11.12 0.87
N PHE A 290 16.26 10.57 2.05
CA PHE A 290 17.18 11.12 3.04
C PHE A 290 18.20 10.05 3.45
N SER A 291 19.33 10.46 4.02
CA SER A 291 20.19 9.50 4.72
C SER A 291 19.47 9.04 6.00
N THR A 292 19.56 7.75 6.30
CA THR A 292 18.96 7.18 7.50
C THR A 292 19.58 7.78 8.77
N GLU A 293 20.86 8.12 8.72
CA GLU A 293 21.57 8.85 9.78
C GLU A 293 20.87 10.15 10.18
N ILE A 294 20.52 11.02 9.21
CA ILE A 294 19.83 12.29 9.47
C ILE A 294 18.47 12.04 10.13
N VAL A 295 17.73 11.05 9.64
CA VAL A 295 16.39 10.72 10.15
C VAL A 295 16.47 10.22 11.60
N VAL A 296 17.36 9.26 11.87
CA VAL A 296 17.59 8.69 13.21
C VAL A 296 18.04 9.77 14.18
N SER A 297 19.02 10.59 13.80
CA SER A 297 19.52 11.69 14.63
C SER A 297 18.42 12.70 14.99
N LEU A 298 17.56 13.07 14.03
CA LEU A 298 16.44 13.97 14.29
C LEU A 298 15.41 13.34 15.23
N LEU A 299 15.08 12.07 15.06
CA LEU A 299 14.09 11.39 15.91
C LEU A 299 14.59 11.11 17.33
N ASP A 300 15.90 10.96 17.50
CA ASP A 300 16.53 10.80 18.82
C ASP A 300 16.54 12.14 19.59
N ASN A 301 16.89 13.23 18.91
CA ASN A 301 17.00 14.57 19.51
C ASN A 301 15.66 15.32 19.63
N GLU A 302 14.72 15.08 18.71
CA GLU A 302 13.41 15.73 18.60
C GLU A 302 12.29 14.65 18.53
N PRO A 303 12.06 13.86 19.60
CA PRO A 303 11.16 12.70 19.58
C PRO A 303 9.67 13.03 19.35
N GLU A 304 9.27 14.29 19.47
CA GLU A 304 7.95 14.80 19.07
C GLU A 304 7.72 14.72 17.55
N LEU A 305 8.78 14.70 16.74
CA LEU A 305 8.65 14.54 15.28
C LEU A 305 8.06 13.17 14.89
N MET A 306 8.07 12.19 15.79
CA MET A 306 7.39 10.92 15.57
C MET A 306 5.88 11.09 15.38
N ASP A 307 5.25 12.12 15.97
CA ASP A 307 3.80 12.31 15.91
C ASP A 307 3.30 12.94 14.58
N ASP A 308 4.21 13.51 13.78
CA ASP A 308 3.87 14.23 12.55
C ASP A 308 4.93 13.96 11.47
N VAL A 309 4.62 13.00 10.58
CA VAL A 309 5.49 12.64 9.44
C VAL A 309 5.78 13.85 8.53
N GLY A 310 4.83 14.78 8.41
CA GLY A 310 5.01 16.01 7.64
C GLY A 310 5.97 17.00 8.29
N ALA A 311 5.95 17.11 9.62
CA ALA A 311 6.93 17.89 10.38
C ALA A 311 8.34 17.27 10.27
N LEU A 312 8.44 15.95 10.45
CA LEU A 312 9.69 15.21 10.24
C LEU A 312 10.26 15.44 8.84
N TYR A 313 9.43 15.29 7.80
CA TYR A 313 9.84 15.55 6.41
C TYR A 313 10.43 16.95 6.24
N LYS A 314 9.73 18.00 6.72
CA LYS A 314 10.20 19.39 6.59
C LYS A 314 11.51 19.60 7.33
N ARG A 315 11.67 18.98 8.50
CA ARG A 315 12.89 19.07 9.29
C ARG A 315 14.07 18.41 8.58
N CYS A 316 13.89 17.21 8.03
CA CYS A 316 14.89 16.53 7.22
C CYS A 316 15.32 17.35 6.00
N VAL A 317 14.39 18.04 5.33
CA VAL A 317 14.70 18.97 4.22
C VAL A 317 15.62 20.09 4.68
N ILE A 318 15.28 20.77 5.78
CA ILE A 318 16.07 21.91 6.31
C ILE A 318 17.51 21.47 6.64
N VAL A 319 17.67 20.32 7.29
CA VAL A 319 18.99 19.79 7.68
C VAL A 319 19.78 19.35 6.45
N SER A 320 19.15 18.63 5.52
CA SER A 320 19.82 18.10 4.31
C SER A 320 20.29 19.21 3.37
N ASP A 321 19.55 20.32 3.28
CA ASP A 321 19.88 21.44 2.40
C ASP A 321 20.89 22.43 3.06
N ASN A 322 21.22 22.26 4.35
CA ASN A 322 22.17 23.12 5.08
C ASN A 322 23.31 22.34 5.80
N PRO A 323 24.18 21.63 5.06
CA PRO A 323 25.20 20.76 5.65
C PRO A 323 26.27 21.49 6.50
N LYS A 324 26.34 22.83 6.46
CA LYS A 324 27.35 23.63 7.17
C LYS A 324 27.05 23.90 8.65
N ARG A 325 25.91 23.43 9.19
CA ARG A 325 25.47 23.71 10.57
C ARG A 325 25.37 22.48 11.49
N SER A 326 25.68 21.30 10.99
CA SER A 326 25.49 20.02 11.69
C SER A 326 26.81 19.37 12.16
N GLY A 327 27.86 20.18 12.37
CA GLY A 327 29.15 19.76 12.92
C GLY A 327 29.27 20.03 14.40
#